data_AF-A0A9D9L2J4-F1
#
_entry.id   AF-A0A9D9L2J4-F1
#
_cell.length_a   1.000
_cell.length_b   1.000
_cell.length_c   1.000
_cell.angle_alpha   90.00
_cell.angle_beta   90.00
_cell.angle_gamma   90.00
#
_symmetry.space_group_name_H-M   'P 1'
#
loop_
_entity.id
_entity.type
_entity.pdbx_description
1 polymer ?
#
loop_
_entity_poly.entity_id
_entity_poly.type
_entity_poly.pdbx_seq_one_letter_code
_entity_poly.pdbx_strand_id
1 'polypeptide(L)'
;MVQNITEESKEVIYAYGMELLISDVLNTIIVLLIALISHTLPAVVVFIAVFMGLRQFVGGYHANSHLSCMFTLVIVMLVFSYGICNVSGQIAKIFSIGFIAIALPIIFCIAPVPHPNKPMSEEKGVKLRKRSIILAVALSASVIALLVFQSQKISLYVSSGILLSAIMALLGRFLNRGDNIKR
;
A
#
# COMPACT_ATOMS: atom_id res chain seq x y z
N MET A 1 -21.45 -16.27 15.59
CA MET A 1 -22.86 -15.99 15.24
C MET A 1 -22.88 -15.37 13.85
N VAL A 2 -23.39 -16.13 12.87
CA VAL A 2 -23.57 -15.68 11.49
C VAL A 2 -24.75 -14.70 11.51
N GLN A 3 -24.50 -13.41 11.27
CA GLN A 3 -25.58 -12.43 11.18
C GLN A 3 -26.41 -12.73 9.92
N ASN A 4 -27.72 -12.77 10.11
CA ASN A 4 -28.71 -12.95 9.05
C ASN A 4 -28.77 -11.65 8.22
N ILE A 5 -27.99 -11.58 7.14
CA ILE A 5 -27.92 -10.42 6.24
C ILE A 5 -29.22 -10.41 5.41
N THR A 6 -30.12 -9.44 5.66
CA THR A 6 -31.35 -9.24 4.86
C THR A 6 -31.00 -8.89 3.41
N GLU A 7 -31.84 -9.22 2.43
CA GLU A 7 -31.58 -8.90 1.01
C GLU A 7 -31.29 -7.40 0.78
N GLU A 8 -31.99 -6.52 1.48
CA GLU A 8 -31.77 -5.06 1.46
C GLU A 8 -30.37 -4.67 1.97
N SER A 9 -29.87 -5.36 3.01
CA SER A 9 -28.50 -5.15 3.50
C SER A 9 -27.43 -5.75 2.57
N LYS A 10 -27.74 -6.80 1.79
CA LYS A 10 -26.83 -7.29 0.74
C LYS A 10 -26.72 -6.29 -0.39
N GLU A 11 -27.84 -5.71 -0.83
CA GLU A 11 -27.87 -4.72 -1.91
C GLU A 11 -27.04 -3.48 -1.56
N VAL A 12 -27.15 -2.97 -0.33
CA VAL A 12 -26.31 -1.86 0.16
C VAL A 12 -24.83 -2.22 0.19
N ILE A 13 -24.48 -3.45 0.61
CA ILE A 13 -23.08 -3.92 0.60
C ILE A 13 -22.55 -4.05 -0.84
N TYR A 14 -23.35 -4.56 -1.77
CA TYR A 14 -22.98 -4.69 -3.18
C TYR A 14 -22.83 -3.33 -3.85
N ALA A 15 -23.77 -2.39 -3.64
CA ALA A 15 -23.70 -1.04 -4.16
C ALA A 15 -22.43 -0.33 -3.66
N TYR A 16 -22.15 -0.41 -2.36
CA TYR A 16 -20.93 0.14 -1.78
C TYR A 16 -19.65 -0.51 -2.34
N GLY A 17 -19.65 -1.83 -2.48
CA GLY A 17 -18.53 -2.57 -3.08
C GLY A 17 -18.27 -2.16 -4.54
N MET A 18 -19.33 -2.01 -5.34
CA MET A 18 -19.24 -1.56 -6.73
C MET A 18 -18.77 -0.11 -6.83
N GLU A 19 -19.28 0.78 -5.98
CA GLU A 19 -18.83 2.16 -5.92
C GLU A 19 -17.33 2.24 -5.63
N LEU A 20 -16.85 1.45 -4.66
CA LEU A 20 -15.43 1.38 -4.33
C LEU A 20 -14.58 0.87 -5.50
N LEU A 21 -15.04 -0.18 -6.19
CA LEU A 21 -14.35 -0.72 -7.37
C LEU A 21 -14.27 0.30 -8.51
N ILE A 22 -15.38 0.99 -8.81
CA ILE A 22 -15.43 2.03 -9.85
C ILE A 22 -14.49 3.18 -9.51
N SER A 23 -14.53 3.64 -8.25
CA SER A 23 -13.63 4.66 -7.71
C SER A 23 -12.15 4.28 -7.87
N ASP A 24 -11.77 3.06 -7.47
CA ASP A 24 -10.38 2.58 -7.59
C ASP A 24 -9.93 2.46 -9.06
N VAL A 25 -10.81 2.02 -9.96
CA VAL A 25 -10.52 1.94 -11.40
C VAL A 25 -10.31 3.34 -11.99
N LEU A 26 -11.20 4.28 -11.73
CA LEU A 26 -11.10 5.66 -12.24
C LEU A 26 -9.82 6.34 -11.75
N ASN A 27 -9.48 6.19 -10.47
CA ASN A 27 -8.21 6.69 -9.94
C ASN A 27 -6.99 6.11 -10.62
N THR A 28 -7.00 4.80 -10.82
CA THR A 28 -5.88 4.11 -11.46
C THR A 28 -5.69 4.65 -12.88
N ILE A 29 -6.77 4.90 -13.61
CA ILE A 29 -6.73 5.53 -14.94
C ILE A 29 -6.13 6.94 -14.86
N ILE A 30 -6.60 7.79 -13.93
CA ILE A 30 -6.09 9.17 -13.77
C ILE A 30 -4.58 9.17 -13.48
N VAL A 31 -4.13 8.30 -12.57
CA VAL A 31 -2.71 8.16 -12.22
C VAL A 31 -1.88 7.72 -13.43
N LEU A 32 -2.35 6.74 -14.20
CA LEU A 32 -1.66 6.28 -15.40
C LEU A 32 -1.59 7.38 -16.48
N LEU A 33 -2.62 8.20 -16.63
CA LEU A 33 -2.61 9.34 -17.55
C LEU A 33 -1.59 10.41 -17.12
N ILE A 34 -1.53 10.75 -15.83
CA ILE A 34 -0.51 11.68 -15.30
C ILE A 34 0.89 11.11 -15.50
N ALA A 35 1.09 9.82 -15.25
CA ALA A 35 2.36 9.14 -15.44
C ALA A 35 2.79 9.11 -16.91
N LEU A 36 1.84 8.97 -17.84
CA LEU A 36 2.07 9.03 -19.27
C LEU A 36 2.50 10.43 -19.71
N ILE A 37 1.79 11.49 -19.28
CA ILE A 37 2.11 12.88 -19.61
C ILE A 37 3.47 13.30 -19.02
N SER A 38 3.81 12.81 -17.82
CA SER A 38 5.09 13.10 -17.16
C SER A 38 6.25 12.21 -17.63
N HIS A 39 6.04 11.29 -18.58
CA HIS A 39 7.04 10.32 -19.05
C HIS A 39 7.63 9.43 -17.93
N THR A 40 6.89 9.20 -16.84
CA THR A 40 7.30 8.37 -15.71
C THR A 40 6.54 7.05 -15.63
N LEU A 41 5.76 6.71 -16.66
CA LEU A 41 4.88 5.54 -16.71
C LEU A 41 5.52 4.23 -16.22
N PRO A 42 6.73 3.82 -16.64
CA PRO A 42 7.32 2.55 -16.18
C PRO A 42 7.57 2.54 -14.66
N ALA A 43 8.02 3.68 -14.11
CA ALA A 43 8.31 3.81 -12.69
C ALA A 43 7.03 3.78 -11.83
N VAL A 44 5.97 4.42 -12.32
CA VAL A 44 4.65 4.41 -11.65
C VAL A 44 4.02 3.02 -11.67
N VAL A 45 4.12 2.29 -12.79
CA VAL A 45 3.64 0.90 -12.87
C VAL A 45 4.36 0.01 -11.86
N VAL A 46 5.69 0.15 -11.74
CA VAL A 46 6.48 -0.58 -10.73
C VAL A 46 6.04 -0.22 -9.32
N PHE A 47 5.85 1.07 -9.02
CA PHE A 47 5.35 1.51 -7.72
C PHE A 47 4.00 0.86 -7.38
N ILE A 48 3.03 0.91 -8.31
CA ILE A 48 1.69 0.35 -8.10
C ILE A 48 1.80 -1.16 -7.85
N ALA A 49 2.59 -1.87 -8.65
CA ALA A 49 2.80 -3.31 -8.50
C ALA A 49 3.40 -3.67 -7.13
N VAL A 50 4.40 -2.91 -6.66
CA VAL A 50 5.03 -3.12 -5.35
C VAL A 50 4.06 -2.82 -4.22
N PHE A 51 3.36 -1.68 -4.28
CA PHE A 51 2.39 -1.27 -3.27
C PHE A 51 1.22 -2.25 -3.15
N MET A 52 0.52 -2.53 -4.26
CA MET A 52 -0.61 -3.47 -4.25
C MET A 52 -0.15 -4.90 -3.97
N GLY A 53 1.01 -5.28 -4.51
CA GLY A 53 1.67 -6.55 -4.29
C GLY A 53 1.95 -6.82 -2.82
N LEU A 54 2.45 -5.83 -2.08
CA LEU A 54 2.79 -6.00 -0.67
C LEU A 54 1.57 -5.80 0.24
N ARG A 55 0.70 -4.83 -0.06
CA ARG A 55 -0.50 -4.50 0.72
C ARG A 55 -1.46 -5.69 0.86
N GLN A 56 -1.60 -6.52 -0.17
CA GLN A 56 -2.48 -7.70 -0.11
C GLN A 56 -2.07 -8.71 0.98
N PHE A 57 -0.78 -8.75 1.36
CA PHE A 57 -0.26 -9.68 2.36
C PHE A 57 -0.05 -9.03 3.72
N VAL A 58 0.39 -7.76 3.75
CA VAL A 58 0.58 -7.00 4.99
C VAL A 58 -0.77 -6.62 5.60
N GLY A 59 -1.78 -6.39 4.77
CA GLY A 59 -3.05 -5.79 5.18
C GLY A 59 -2.93 -4.28 5.39
N GLY A 60 -3.79 -3.74 6.22
CA GLY A 60 -3.79 -2.32 6.60
C GLY A 60 -5.18 -1.72 6.60
N TYR A 61 -5.25 -0.40 6.71
CA TYR A 61 -6.53 0.28 6.77
C TYR A 61 -7.26 0.15 5.43
N HIS A 62 -8.38 -0.56 5.45
CA HIS A 62 -9.46 -0.39 4.49
C HIS A 62 -10.55 0.37 5.23
N ALA A 63 -10.51 1.70 5.12
CA ALA A 63 -11.62 2.52 5.56
C ALA A 63 -12.87 2.05 4.81
N ASN A 64 -14.01 1.95 5.50
CA ASN A 64 -15.33 1.94 4.88
C ASN A 64 -15.68 3.31 4.23
N SER A 65 -14.68 4.10 3.85
CA SER A 65 -14.86 5.38 3.17
C SER A 65 -13.93 5.48 1.97
N HIS A 66 -14.55 5.71 0.81
CA HIS A 66 -13.96 6.09 -0.49
C HIS A 66 -12.67 6.91 -0.42
N LEU A 67 -12.54 7.76 0.60
CA LEU A 67 -11.56 8.84 0.66
C LEU A 67 -10.14 8.39 1.02
N SER A 68 -9.95 7.31 1.79
CA SER A 68 -8.61 6.96 2.27
C SER A 68 -7.71 6.35 1.18
N CYS A 69 -8.23 5.50 0.30
CA CYS A 69 -7.46 4.93 -0.82
C CYS A 69 -7.19 6.01 -1.89
N MET A 70 -8.24 6.77 -2.23
CA MET A 70 -8.23 7.92 -3.14
C MET A 70 -7.17 8.97 -2.79
N PHE A 71 -7.24 9.53 -1.58
CA PHE A 71 -6.29 10.57 -1.16
C PHE A 71 -4.87 10.05 -1.06
N THR A 72 -4.68 8.81 -0.60
CA THR A 72 -3.35 8.25 -0.43
C THR A 72 -2.65 8.01 -1.77
N LEU A 73 -3.33 7.40 -2.75
CA LEU A 73 -2.75 7.18 -4.08
C LEU A 73 -2.50 8.50 -4.80
N VAL A 74 -3.44 9.45 -4.75
CA VAL A 74 -3.31 10.73 -5.46
C VAL A 74 -2.24 11.64 -4.83
N ILE A 75 -2.19 11.77 -3.50
CA ILE A 75 -1.17 12.60 -2.82
C ILE A 75 0.22 12.01 -3.04
N VAL A 76 0.38 10.69 -2.88
CA VAL A 76 1.66 10.04 -3.10
C VAL A 76 2.07 10.18 -4.57
N MET A 77 1.16 10.01 -5.53
CA MET A 77 1.51 10.16 -6.94
C MET A 77 1.81 11.61 -7.36
N LEU A 78 1.14 12.62 -6.80
CA LEU A 78 1.45 14.03 -7.07
C LEU A 78 2.83 14.42 -6.52
N VAL A 79 3.15 14.01 -5.29
CA VAL A 79 4.46 14.26 -4.67
C VAL A 79 5.57 13.52 -5.43
N PHE A 80 5.32 12.29 -5.89
CA PHE A 80 6.33 11.48 -6.59
C PHE A 80 6.52 11.87 -8.06
N SER A 81 5.44 12.23 -8.78
CA SER A 81 5.53 12.62 -10.20
C SER A 81 6.15 14.01 -10.38
N TYR A 82 5.88 14.95 -9.46
CA TYR A 82 6.42 16.31 -9.54
C TYR A 82 7.76 16.49 -8.80
N GLY A 83 7.94 15.79 -7.67
CA GLY A 83 9.13 15.91 -6.82
C GLY A 83 10.36 15.18 -7.35
N ILE A 84 10.23 13.95 -7.86
CA ILE A 84 11.39 13.07 -8.15
C ILE A 84 12.06 13.36 -9.49
N CYS A 85 11.35 13.91 -10.47
CA CYS A 85 11.95 14.32 -11.74
C CYS A 85 13.10 15.33 -11.52
N ASN A 86 13.03 16.13 -10.45
CA ASN A 86 14.00 17.16 -10.09
C ASN A 86 14.96 16.77 -8.96
N VAL A 87 14.84 15.56 -8.40
CA VAL A 87 15.70 15.10 -7.30
C VAL A 87 17.02 14.54 -7.85
N SER A 88 18.14 14.98 -7.26
CA SER A 88 19.47 14.47 -7.61
C SER A 88 19.61 12.99 -7.22
N GLY A 89 20.44 12.25 -7.95
CA GLY A 89 20.65 10.81 -7.68
C GLY A 89 21.13 10.50 -6.26
N GLN A 90 21.91 11.41 -5.66
CA GLN A 90 22.37 11.28 -4.27
C GLN A 90 21.22 11.41 -3.27
N ILE A 91 20.36 12.40 -3.45
CA ILE A 91 19.18 12.61 -2.59
C ILE A 91 18.23 11.41 -2.74
N ALA A 92 18.01 10.91 -3.97
CA ALA A 92 17.18 9.73 -4.21
C ALA A 92 17.70 8.48 -3.49
N LYS A 93 19.03 8.29 -3.45
CA LYS A 93 19.67 7.19 -2.69
C LYS A 93 19.42 7.32 -1.19
N ILE A 94 19.62 8.52 -0.62
CA ILE A 94 19.42 8.75 0.82
C ILE A 94 17.97 8.46 1.20
N PHE A 95 17.00 8.97 0.44
CA PHE A 95 15.58 8.69 0.68
C PHE A 95 15.24 7.21 0.53
N SER A 96 15.77 6.54 -0.50
CA SER A 96 15.52 5.10 -0.71
C SER A 96 15.94 4.26 0.51
N ILE A 97 17.12 4.55 1.07
CA ILE A 97 17.63 3.86 2.26
C ILE A 97 16.77 4.20 3.49
N GLY A 98 16.44 5.48 3.68
CA GLY A 98 15.59 5.92 4.79
C GLY A 98 14.19 5.28 4.76
N PHE A 99 13.58 5.17 3.59
CA PHE A 99 12.27 4.55 3.42
C PHE A 99 12.27 3.07 3.79
N ILE A 100 13.29 2.30 3.39
CA ILE A 100 13.43 0.90 3.79
C ILE A 100 13.66 0.78 5.30
N ALA A 101 14.53 1.61 5.86
CA ALA A 101 14.86 1.59 7.27
C ALA A 101 13.63 1.83 8.16
N ILE A 102 12.67 2.64 7.70
CA ILE A 102 11.41 2.89 8.40
C ILE A 102 10.39 1.77 8.11
N ALA A 103 10.26 1.34 6.86
CA ALA A 103 9.21 0.42 6.43
C ALA A 103 9.38 -1.01 6.98
N LEU A 104 10.62 -1.52 6.99
CA LEU A 104 10.88 -2.90 7.42
C LEU A 104 10.47 -3.14 8.89
N PRO A 105 10.91 -2.37 9.89
CA PRO A 105 10.48 -2.56 11.27
C PRO A 105 8.96 -2.54 11.44
N ILE A 106 8.27 -1.62 10.73
CA ILE A 106 6.81 -1.53 10.76
C ILE A 106 6.19 -2.84 10.25
N ILE A 107 6.63 -3.34 9.10
CA ILE A 107 6.10 -4.58 8.52
C ILE A 107 6.39 -5.77 9.45
N PHE A 108 7.60 -5.91 9.98
CA PHE A 108 7.98 -7.01 10.86
C PHE A 108 7.15 -7.05 12.17
N CYS A 109 6.87 -5.88 12.73
CA CYS A 109 6.15 -5.75 14.00
C CYS A 109 4.62 -5.82 13.86
N ILE A 110 4.08 -5.41 12.71
CA ILE A 110 2.63 -5.16 12.56
C ILE A 110 1.96 -6.13 11.58
N ALA A 111 2.70 -6.74 10.66
CA ALA A 111 2.10 -7.66 9.70
C ALA A 111 1.82 -9.06 10.31
N PRO A 112 0.72 -9.72 9.92
CA PRO A 112 -0.38 -9.19 9.11
C PRO A 112 -1.38 -8.43 10.00
N VAL A 113 -1.92 -7.32 9.50
CA VAL A 113 -2.97 -6.58 10.22
C VAL A 113 -4.32 -7.29 9.97
N PRO A 114 -4.94 -7.90 11.00
CA PRO A 114 -6.23 -8.56 10.83
C PRO A 114 -7.33 -7.54 10.57
N HIS A 115 -8.28 -7.90 9.71
CA HIS A 115 -9.48 -7.09 9.46
C HIS A 115 -10.53 -7.35 10.56
N PRO A 116 -11.18 -6.32 11.15
CA PRO A 116 -12.14 -6.50 12.25
C PRO A 116 -13.30 -7.45 11.93
N ASN A 117 -13.76 -7.42 10.67
CA ASN A 117 -14.92 -8.20 10.20
C ASN A 117 -14.56 -9.55 9.55
N LYS A 118 -13.30 -10.00 9.60
CA LYS A 118 -12.88 -11.30 9.02
C LYS A 118 -11.96 -12.04 9.99
N PRO A 119 -12.50 -12.87 10.90
CA PRO A 119 -11.66 -13.65 11.81
C PRO A 119 -10.76 -14.58 11.00
N MET A 120 -9.46 -14.34 11.10
CA MET A 120 -8.44 -15.13 10.43
C MET A 120 -8.20 -16.39 11.27
N SER A 121 -8.24 -17.58 10.66
CA SER A 121 -7.70 -18.76 11.37
C SER A 121 -6.20 -18.53 11.63
N GLU A 122 -5.70 -18.97 12.78
CA GLU A 122 -4.29 -18.79 13.14
C GLU A 122 -3.35 -19.31 12.04
N GLU A 123 -3.70 -20.42 11.40
CA GLU A 123 -2.93 -21.01 10.30
C GLU A 123 -2.85 -20.09 9.07
N LYS A 124 -3.95 -19.41 8.70
CA LYS A 124 -3.96 -18.44 7.58
C LYS A 124 -3.16 -17.19 7.93
N GLY A 125 -3.23 -16.73 9.19
CA GLY A 125 -2.47 -15.58 9.67
C GLY A 125 -0.95 -15.81 9.62
N VAL A 126 -0.49 -16.98 10.08
CA VAL A 126 0.94 -17.34 10.04
C VAL A 126 1.45 -17.42 8.59
N LYS A 127 0.67 -18.00 7.67
CA LYS A 127 1.03 -18.06 6.24
C LYS A 127 1.16 -16.67 5.61
N LEU A 128 0.22 -15.77 5.90
CA LEU A 128 0.26 -14.39 5.40
C LEU A 128 1.42 -13.59 5.99
N ARG A 129 1.72 -13.77 7.28
CA ARG A 129 2.90 -13.18 7.93
C ARG A 129 4.20 -13.57 7.25
N LYS A 130 4.37 -14.87 7.00
CA LYS A 130 5.58 -15.38 6.32
C LYS A 130 5.71 -14.79 4.93
N ARG A 131 4.62 -14.77 4.15
CA ARG A 131 4.61 -14.20 2.79
C ARG A 131 4.91 -12.70 2.78
N SER A 132 4.31 -11.92 3.69
CA SER A 132 4.55 -10.48 3.76
C SER A 132 5.99 -10.13 4.12
N ILE A 133 6.59 -10.86 5.07
CA ILE A 133 8.00 -10.71 5.44
C ILE A 133 8.92 -11.10 4.28
N ILE A 134 8.70 -12.26 3.65
CA ILE A 134 9.51 -12.73 2.51
C ILE A 134 9.48 -11.70 1.38
N LEU A 135 8.29 -11.20 1.03
CA LEU A 135 8.15 -10.18 -0.01
C LEU A 135 8.78 -8.84 0.37
N ALA A 136 8.62 -8.37 1.62
CA ALA A 136 9.24 -7.13 2.07
C ALA A 136 10.77 -7.19 2.03
N VAL A 137 11.36 -8.33 2.43
CA VAL A 137 12.81 -8.55 2.35
C VAL A 137 13.27 -8.65 0.90
N ALA A 138 12.56 -9.40 0.04
CA ALA A 138 12.90 -9.52 -1.37
C ALA A 138 12.84 -8.17 -2.10
N LEU A 139 11.80 -7.37 -1.83
CA LEU A 139 11.66 -6.02 -2.39
C LEU A 139 12.75 -5.08 -1.87
N SER A 140 13.11 -5.16 -0.59
CA SER A 140 14.21 -4.37 -0.02
C SER A 140 15.56 -4.76 -0.65
N ALA A 141 15.81 -6.05 -0.90
CA ALA A 141 16.99 -6.52 -1.62
C ALA A 141 17.01 -5.99 -3.07
N SER A 142 15.85 -5.95 -3.74
CA SER A 142 15.75 -5.38 -5.09
C SER A 142 16.13 -3.89 -5.13
N VAL A 143 15.77 -3.13 -4.08
CA VAL A 143 16.14 -1.71 -3.97
C VAL A 143 17.66 -1.56 -3.80
N ILE A 144 18.27 -2.37 -2.93
CA ILE A 144 19.73 -2.38 -2.74
C ILE A 144 20.43 -2.69 -4.07
N ALA A 145 19.95 -3.69 -4.83
CA ALA A 145 20.48 -4.01 -6.15
C ALA A 145 20.37 -2.80 -7.11
N LEU A 146 19.20 -2.15 -7.18
CA LEU A 146 18.99 -0.96 -8.02
C LEU A 146 19.92 0.21 -7.64
N LEU A 147 20.23 0.37 -6.34
CA LEU A 147 21.20 1.37 -5.89
C LEU A 147 22.63 1.03 -6.33
N VAL A 148 23.02 -0.25 -6.35
CA VAL A 148 24.33 -0.71 -6.84
C VAL A 148 24.46 -0.47 -8.34
N PHE A 149 23.41 -0.77 -9.12
CA PHE A 149 23.35 -0.51 -10.57
C PHE A 149 23.11 0.97 -10.94
N GLN A 150 23.30 1.91 -10.01
CA GLN A 150 23.15 3.35 -10.24
C GLN A 150 21.76 3.77 -10.77
N SER A 151 20.72 3.00 -10.46
CA SER A 151 19.33 3.26 -10.84
C SER A 151 18.55 3.90 -9.68
N GLN A 152 19.06 5.02 -9.14
CA GLN A 152 18.58 5.57 -7.86
C GLN A 152 17.12 6.06 -7.92
N LYS A 153 16.70 6.60 -9.07
CA LYS A 153 15.30 7.04 -9.26
C LYS A 153 14.34 5.86 -9.15
N ILE A 154 14.61 4.75 -9.84
CA ILE A 154 13.76 3.55 -9.79
C ILE A 154 13.75 2.94 -8.39
N SER A 155 14.91 2.88 -7.73
CA SER A 155 15.03 2.48 -6.32
C SER A 155 14.10 3.29 -5.40
N LEU A 156 13.97 4.60 -5.64
CA LEU A 156 13.11 5.47 -4.86
C LEU A 156 11.61 5.15 -5.04
N TYR A 157 11.18 4.80 -6.26
CA TYR A 157 9.81 4.34 -6.52
C TYR A 157 9.51 2.98 -5.86
N VAL A 158 10.46 2.04 -5.89
CA VAL A 158 10.25 0.74 -5.23
C VAL A 158 10.17 0.91 -3.72
N SER A 159 11.13 1.61 -3.12
CA SER A 159 11.20 1.83 -1.67
C SER A 159 10.00 2.62 -1.12
N SER A 160 9.46 3.57 -1.89
CA SER A 160 8.27 4.31 -1.48
C SER A 160 7.00 3.46 -1.49
N GLY A 161 6.85 2.53 -2.44
CA GLY A 161 5.74 1.58 -2.45
C GLY A 161 5.74 0.67 -1.21
N ILE A 162 6.93 0.26 -0.76
CA ILE A 162 7.12 -0.50 0.48
C ILE A 162 6.74 0.36 1.70
N LEU A 163 7.24 1.59 1.78
CA LEU A 163 6.94 2.51 2.88
C LEU A 163 5.45 2.83 2.97
N LEU A 164 4.80 3.10 1.84
CA LEU A 164 3.39 3.40 1.84
C LEU A 164 2.55 2.22 2.32
N SER A 165 2.90 1.00 1.90
CA SER A 165 2.26 -0.22 2.39
C SER A 165 2.41 -0.35 3.91
N ALA A 166 3.60 -0.05 4.44
CA ALA A 166 3.88 -0.07 5.87
C ALA A 166 3.07 0.98 6.65
N ILE A 167 2.98 2.22 6.14
CA ILE A 167 2.19 3.29 6.76
C ILE A 167 0.71 2.91 6.81
N MET A 168 0.15 2.36 5.73
CA MET A 168 -1.24 1.91 5.69
C MET A 168 -1.51 0.76 6.66
N ALA A 169 -0.53 -0.12 6.86
CA ALA A 169 -0.58 -1.17 7.88
C ALA A 169 -0.62 -0.57 9.29
N LEU A 170 0.26 0.40 9.57
CA LEU A 170 0.33 1.11 10.84
C LEU A 170 -0.98 1.85 11.15
N LEU A 171 -1.51 2.60 10.18
CA LEU A 171 -2.80 3.29 10.28
C LEU A 171 -3.94 2.31 10.56
N GLY A 172 -3.97 1.18 9.86
CA GLY A 172 -4.97 0.14 10.07
C GLY A 172 -4.94 -0.41 11.49
N ARG A 173 -3.73 -0.63 12.04
CA ARG A 173 -3.56 -1.08 13.42
C ARG A 173 -4.08 -0.05 14.43
N PHE A 174 -3.78 1.24 14.25
CA PHE A 174 -4.22 2.28 15.17
C PHE A 174 -5.74 2.46 15.14
N LEU A 175 -6.35 2.50 13.95
CA LEU A 175 -7.78 2.71 13.80
C LEU A 175 -8.59 1.50 14.27
N ASN A 176 -8.16 0.28 13.96
CA ASN A 176 -8.79 -0.94 14.50
C ASN A 176 -8.71 -1.02 16.03
N ARG A 177 -7.69 -0.41 16.65
CA ARG A 177 -7.58 -0.33 18.12
C ARG A 177 -8.55 0.68 18.72
N GLY A 178 -8.79 1.79 18.02
CA GLY A 178 -9.74 2.84 18.43
C GLY A 178 -11.20 2.37 18.42
N ASP A 179 -11.59 1.57 17.42
CA ASP A 179 -12.95 1.02 17.34
C ASP A 179 -13.23 -0.06 18.41
N ASN A 180 -12.22 -0.81 18.83
CA ASN A 180 -12.33 -1.78 19.93
C ASN A 180 -12.41 -1.13 21.33
N ILE A 181 -11.99 0.13 21.48
CA ILE A 181 -12.09 0.88 22.76
C ILE A 181 -13.48 1.53 22.90
N LYS A 182 -14.21 1.71 21.80
CA LYS A 182 -15.56 2.31 21.77
C LYS A 182 -16.71 1.30 21.87
N ARG A 183 -16.40 -0.01 21.90
CA ARG A 183 -17.36 -1.11 22.13
C ARG A 183 -17.20 -1.65 23.54
#